data_AF-A0A3D3T0M4-F1
#
_entry.id   AF-A0A3D3T0M4-F1
#
_cell.length_a   1.000
_cell.length_b   1.000
_cell.length_c   1.000
_cell.angle_alpha   90.00
_cell.angle_beta   90.00
_cell.angle_gamma   90.00
#
_symmetry.space_group_name_H-M   'P 1'
#
loop_
_entity.id
_entity.type
_entity.pdbx_description
1 polymer ?
#
loop_
_entity_poly.entity_id
_entity_poly.type
_entity_poly.pdbx_seq_one_letter_code
_entity_poly.pdbx_strand_id
1 'polypeptide(L)'
;SGGLDSHVLLHGVAQLLGGDRLSAIHVNHQLSPQARHWEEHCRVVCGALGVEFICSVVDVPDRASQENAAREARYRVFEARLGDGDLLLMAHHADDQAETILYRLMRRSGPRGLAGMPRSRSLGEGRLLRPLLALDKKNLEAYAEDHKLSWVEDDSNRFQQFDRNFLRHEIITRLASRWPNYAARIADAGVLCGQADQLNRDLAALDLQTLTMRQERRGWSIEIAPLTALGRIRQANVLRYLAMGRGLAPPGHRVIDEVLDHLLSASAGRNPQVRWPGGQWRRYRQRLYLLHLENRITGPGNTAGADPRLSWKPAEALLLPDGAKLEAEPSLGQGLKVELADNLRVGFRQGGERCRPAGRAGSASLKKLFQEYDLEPWLRGRVPLIYAGDELAAVGDLWVSEGFQASPGEGGWRLTWNYPDE
;
A
#
# COMPACT_ATOMS: atom_id res chain seq x y z
N SER A 1 -19.10 9.68 17.79
CA SER A 1 -18.52 9.34 19.12
C SER A 1 -19.29 9.96 20.29
N GLY A 2 -20.39 10.69 20.08
CA GLY A 2 -21.20 11.26 21.18
C GLY A 2 -20.65 12.56 21.80
N GLY A 3 -19.41 12.95 21.47
CA GLY A 3 -18.83 14.21 21.92
C GLY A 3 -19.32 15.43 21.14
N LEU A 4 -18.97 16.62 21.66
CA LEU A 4 -19.33 17.95 21.16
C LEU A 4 -19.26 18.03 19.63
N ASP A 5 -18.08 17.82 19.04
CA ASP A 5 -17.86 18.04 17.61
C ASP A 5 -18.75 17.14 16.75
N SER A 6 -18.92 15.88 17.16
CA SER A 6 -19.81 14.94 16.47
C SER A 6 -21.28 15.36 16.54
N HIS A 7 -21.72 15.89 17.68
CA HIS A 7 -23.08 16.35 17.85
C HIS A 7 -23.33 17.62 17.02
N VAL A 8 -22.41 18.59 17.05
CA VAL A 8 -22.48 19.81 16.23
C VAL A 8 -22.54 19.47 14.73
N LEU A 9 -21.68 18.55 14.27
CA LEU A 9 -21.72 18.09 12.88
C LEU A 9 -23.07 17.45 12.53
N LEU A 10 -23.53 16.50 13.36
CA LEU A 10 -24.77 15.78 13.10
C LEU A 10 -25.97 16.71 13.08
N HIS A 11 -26.10 17.57 14.09
CA HIS A 11 -27.16 18.55 14.19
C HIS A 11 -27.14 19.50 12.99
N GLY A 12 -25.99 20.11 12.67
CA GLY A 12 -25.89 21.05 11.56
C GLY A 12 -26.24 20.42 10.20
N VAL A 13 -25.82 19.19 9.94
CA VAL A 13 -26.14 18.49 8.70
C VAL A 13 -27.61 18.06 8.64
N ALA A 14 -28.18 17.60 9.76
CA ALA A 14 -29.60 17.24 9.85
C ALA A 14 -30.51 18.46 9.61
N GLN A 15 -30.15 19.64 10.13
CA GLN A 15 -30.89 20.88 9.86
C GLN A 15 -30.85 21.29 8.38
N LEU A 16 -29.77 20.99 7.67
CA LEU A 16 -29.59 21.37 6.26
C LEU A 16 -30.22 20.38 5.28
N LEU A 17 -30.15 19.09 5.56
CA LEU A 17 -30.51 18.04 4.60
C LEU A 17 -31.78 17.27 4.98
N GLY A 18 -32.22 17.35 6.24
CA GLY A 18 -33.20 16.43 6.81
C GLY A 18 -32.52 15.18 7.39
N GLY A 19 -33.02 14.71 8.53
CA GLY A 19 -32.45 13.54 9.23
C GLY A 19 -32.67 12.21 8.52
N ASP A 20 -33.77 12.09 7.77
CA ASP A 20 -34.17 10.91 7.00
C ASP A 20 -33.21 10.56 5.85
N ARG A 21 -32.37 11.52 5.46
CA ARG A 21 -31.32 11.34 4.44
C ARG A 21 -29.95 11.01 5.02
N LEU A 22 -29.86 10.80 6.33
CA LEU A 22 -28.61 10.63 7.06
C LEU A 22 -28.62 9.32 7.85
N SER A 23 -27.45 8.73 7.95
CA SER A 23 -27.17 7.66 8.91
C SER A 23 -25.96 8.04 9.75
N ALA A 24 -26.06 7.86 11.07
CA ALA A 24 -25.00 8.13 12.02
C ALA A 24 -24.37 6.82 12.51
N ILE A 25 -23.06 6.65 12.28
CA ILE A 25 -22.33 5.45 12.67
C ILE A 25 -21.52 5.71 13.94
N HIS A 26 -21.81 4.95 15.00
CA HIS A 26 -21.01 4.86 16.22
C HIS A 26 -20.19 3.57 16.21
N VAL A 27 -18.88 3.69 16.41
CA VAL A 27 -17.97 2.54 16.56
C VAL A 27 -17.63 2.37 18.03
N ASN A 28 -18.13 1.28 18.63
CA ASN A 28 -17.88 0.95 20.02
C ASN A 28 -16.62 0.06 20.11
N HIS A 29 -15.52 0.64 20.59
CA HIS A 29 -14.24 -0.05 20.74
C HIS A 29 -14.13 -0.92 21.99
N GLN A 30 -15.14 -0.89 22.88
CA GLN A 30 -15.17 -1.63 24.15
C GLN A 30 -14.02 -1.33 25.12
N LEU A 31 -13.31 -0.20 24.92
CA LEU A 31 -12.16 0.20 25.74
C LEU A 31 -12.54 0.95 27.02
N SER A 32 -13.77 1.48 27.10
CA SER A 32 -14.24 2.30 28.22
C SER A 32 -15.39 1.61 28.95
N PRO A 33 -15.43 1.65 30.30
CA PRO A 33 -16.58 1.17 31.06
C PRO A 33 -17.86 1.96 30.77
N GLN A 34 -17.75 3.18 30.22
CA GLN A 34 -18.89 4.03 29.85
C GLN A 34 -19.39 3.80 28.42
N ALA A 35 -18.78 2.89 27.65
CA ALA A 35 -19.07 2.72 26.22
C ALA A 35 -20.57 2.49 25.93
N ARG A 36 -21.27 1.72 26.78
CA ARG A 36 -22.72 1.50 26.66
C ARG A 36 -23.54 2.77 26.89
N HIS A 37 -23.13 3.62 27.82
CA HIS A 37 -23.81 4.88 28.09
C HIS A 37 -23.63 5.85 26.91
N TRP A 38 -22.44 5.89 26.31
CA TRP A 38 -22.16 6.73 25.15
C TRP A 38 -22.94 6.29 23.91
N GLU A 39 -23.06 4.97 23.72
CA GLU A 39 -23.89 4.38 22.68
C GLU A 39 -25.36 4.77 22.84
N GLU A 40 -25.89 4.63 24.05
CA GLU A 40 -27.27 5.00 24.38
C GLU A 40 -27.54 6.49 24.14
N HIS A 41 -26.63 7.36 24.58
CA HIS A 41 -26.72 8.79 24.31
C HIS A 41 -26.77 9.09 22.81
N CYS A 42 -25.89 8.47 22.01
CA CYS A 42 -25.87 8.68 20.56
C CYS A 42 -27.20 8.24 19.93
N ARG A 43 -27.78 7.12 20.39
CA ARG A 43 -29.07 6.62 19.90
C ARG A 43 -30.21 7.60 20.17
N VAL A 44 -30.27 8.16 21.38
CA VAL A 44 -31.29 9.17 21.76
C VAL A 44 -31.16 10.42 20.89
N VAL A 45 -29.94 10.93 20.71
CA VAL A 45 -29.67 12.11 19.86
C VAL A 45 -30.11 11.87 18.42
N CYS A 46 -29.76 10.71 17.84
CA CYS A 46 -30.16 10.39 16.47
C CYS A 46 -31.68 10.28 16.33
N GLY A 47 -32.35 9.65 17.29
CA GLY A 47 -33.82 9.56 17.32
C GLY A 47 -34.51 10.93 17.36
N ALA A 48 -33.99 11.87 18.17
CA ALA A 48 -34.51 13.23 18.24
C ALA A 48 -34.34 14.02 16.93
N LEU A 49 -33.32 13.68 16.13
CA LEU A 49 -33.03 14.32 14.84
C LEU A 49 -33.66 13.59 13.64
N GLY A 50 -34.36 12.47 13.87
CA GLY A 50 -34.90 11.63 12.80
C GLY A 50 -33.82 10.93 11.95
N VAL A 51 -32.62 10.73 12.52
CA VAL A 51 -31.47 10.13 11.84
C VAL A 51 -31.37 8.64 12.15
N GLU A 52 -31.06 7.81 11.15
CA GLU A 52 -30.80 6.39 11.36
C GLU A 52 -29.55 6.20 12.23
N PHE A 53 -29.66 5.47 13.33
CA PHE A 53 -28.53 5.15 14.20
C PHE A 53 -27.98 3.76 13.92
N ILE A 54 -26.67 3.71 13.67
CA ILE A 54 -25.93 2.49 13.40
C ILE A 54 -24.85 2.34 14.46
N CYS A 55 -24.89 1.23 15.21
CA CYS A 55 -23.79 0.84 16.10
C CYS A 55 -22.97 -0.29 15.48
N SER A 56 -21.65 -0.22 15.61
CA SER A 56 -20.75 -1.30 15.22
C SER A 56 -19.73 -1.53 16.32
N VAL A 57 -19.78 -2.72 16.92
CA VAL A 57 -18.86 -3.14 17.99
C VAL A 57 -17.62 -3.75 17.36
N VAL A 58 -16.45 -3.35 17.80
CA VAL A 58 -15.16 -3.87 17.31
C VAL A 58 -14.27 -4.29 18.45
N ASP A 59 -13.57 -5.41 18.27
CA ASP A 59 -12.50 -5.83 19.16
C ASP A 59 -11.19 -5.17 18.74
N VAL A 60 -10.61 -4.38 19.65
CA VAL A 60 -9.29 -3.76 19.43
C VAL A 60 -8.25 -4.62 20.14
N PRO A 61 -7.34 -5.28 19.40
CA PRO A 61 -6.32 -6.12 20.01
C PRO A 61 -5.37 -5.28 20.86
N ASP A 62 -4.98 -5.80 22.02
CA ASP A 62 -4.02 -5.14 22.89
C ASP A 62 -2.62 -5.14 22.25
N ARG A 63 -2.22 -3.98 21.73
CA ARG A 63 -0.95 -3.77 21.02
C ARG A 63 -0.31 -2.50 21.55
N ALA A 64 1.01 -2.38 21.39
CA ALA A 64 1.81 -1.21 21.78
C ALA A 64 1.30 0.15 21.25
N SER A 65 0.37 0.17 20.29
CA SER A 65 -0.34 1.37 19.84
C SER A 65 -1.85 1.11 19.74
N GLN A 66 -2.52 1.03 20.90
CA GLN A 66 -3.98 0.87 20.98
C GLN A 66 -4.74 1.95 20.19
N GLU A 67 -4.26 3.20 20.17
CA GLU A 67 -4.89 4.29 19.41
C GLU A 67 -4.87 4.02 17.89
N ASN A 68 -3.74 3.55 17.35
CA ASN A 68 -3.68 3.22 15.92
C ASN A 68 -4.54 1.99 15.59
N ALA A 69 -4.54 0.97 16.46
CA ALA A 69 -5.36 -0.23 16.27
C ALA A 69 -6.87 0.10 16.30
N ALA A 70 -7.31 0.95 17.24
CA ALA A 70 -8.69 1.45 17.30
C ALA A 70 -9.03 2.28 16.05
N ARG A 71 -8.11 3.16 15.62
CA ARG A 71 -8.27 3.95 14.39
C ARG A 71 -8.44 3.05 13.16
N GLU A 72 -7.61 2.02 13.00
CA GLU A 72 -7.70 1.06 11.89
C GLU A 72 -8.99 0.24 11.94
N ALA A 73 -9.41 -0.25 13.11
CA ALA A 73 -10.69 -0.93 13.27
C ALA A 73 -11.88 -0.04 12.87
N ARG A 74 -11.86 1.23 13.28
CA ARG A 74 -12.89 2.21 12.91
C ARG A 74 -12.95 2.44 11.40
N TYR A 75 -11.81 2.61 10.74
CA TYR A 75 -11.78 2.82 9.29
C TYR A 75 -12.25 1.58 8.51
N ARG A 76 -11.95 0.37 8.98
CA ARG A 76 -12.49 -0.87 8.37
C ARG A 76 -14.01 -0.93 8.42
N VAL A 77 -14.63 -0.52 9.53
CA VAL A 77 -16.09 -0.43 9.65
C VAL A 77 -16.67 0.58 8.65
N PHE A 78 -16.01 1.73 8.49
CA PHE A 78 -16.44 2.75 7.53
C PHE A 78 -16.32 2.25 6.09
N GLU A 79 -15.16 1.70 5.71
CA GLU A 79 -14.91 1.20 4.35
C GLU A 79 -15.89 0.09 3.97
N ALA A 80 -16.24 -0.80 4.90
CA ALA A 80 -17.20 -1.88 4.66
C ALA A 80 -18.64 -1.40 4.45
N ARG A 81 -18.96 -0.15 4.81
CA ARG A 81 -20.32 0.42 4.72
C ARG A 81 -20.49 1.43 3.61
N LEU A 82 -19.40 1.94 3.04
CA LEU A 82 -19.46 2.96 2.00
C LEU A 82 -19.52 2.29 0.63
N GLY A 83 -20.57 2.62 -0.14
CA GLY A 83 -20.67 2.32 -1.56
C GLY A 83 -20.18 3.48 -2.44
N ASP A 84 -20.29 3.29 -3.76
CA ASP A 84 -19.99 4.34 -4.72
C ASP A 84 -20.97 5.52 -4.55
N GLY A 85 -20.42 6.73 -4.53
CA GLY A 85 -21.18 7.97 -4.31
C GLY A 85 -21.43 8.33 -2.84
N ASP A 86 -21.17 7.44 -1.88
CA ASP A 86 -21.42 7.73 -0.46
C ASP A 86 -20.42 8.72 0.15
N LEU A 87 -20.92 9.55 1.08
CA LEU A 87 -20.15 10.56 1.78
C LEU A 87 -20.09 10.27 3.29
N LEU A 88 -18.89 9.97 3.79
CA LEU A 88 -18.61 9.93 5.22
C LEU A 88 -18.21 11.31 5.74
N LEU A 89 -18.99 11.89 6.63
CA LEU A 89 -18.66 13.16 7.28
C LEU A 89 -17.96 12.91 8.62
N MET A 90 -16.82 13.56 8.84
CA MET A 90 -16.07 13.50 10.10
C MET A 90 -15.97 14.89 10.73
N ALA A 91 -16.21 14.97 12.03
CA ALA A 91 -16.25 16.21 12.80
C ALA A 91 -14.86 16.77 13.19
N HIS A 92 -13.86 16.58 12.33
CA HIS A 92 -12.54 17.16 12.60
C HIS A 92 -12.58 18.68 12.42
N HIS A 93 -11.95 19.41 13.33
CA HIS A 93 -11.92 20.87 13.37
C HIS A 93 -10.49 21.44 13.30
N ALA A 94 -10.35 22.78 13.38
CA ALA A 94 -9.06 23.46 13.19
C ALA A 94 -8.01 23.08 14.24
N ASP A 95 -8.42 22.85 15.50
CA ASP A 95 -7.49 22.43 16.56
C ASP A 95 -7.00 20.99 16.32
N ASP A 96 -7.84 20.07 15.82
CA ASP A 96 -7.40 18.72 15.40
C ASP A 96 -6.36 18.80 14.28
N GLN A 97 -6.53 19.77 13.37
CA GLN A 97 -5.59 20.01 12.29
C GLN A 97 -4.25 20.47 12.85
N ALA A 98 -4.25 21.43 13.78
CA ALA A 98 -3.06 21.91 14.45
C ALA A 98 -2.34 20.77 15.21
N GLU A 99 -3.07 19.99 15.99
CA GLU A 99 -2.56 18.81 16.69
C GLU A 99 -1.92 17.82 15.72
N THR A 100 -2.61 17.50 14.62
CA THR A 100 -2.11 16.57 13.61
C THR A 100 -0.81 17.06 12.98
N ILE A 101 -0.71 18.35 12.66
CA ILE A 101 0.49 18.94 12.05
C ILE A 101 1.65 18.91 13.04
N LEU A 102 1.44 19.33 14.29
CA LEU A 102 2.47 19.30 15.34
C LEU A 102 2.96 17.88 15.64
N TYR A 103 2.03 16.92 15.74
CA TYR A 103 2.37 15.51 15.92
C TYR A 103 3.22 14.98 14.77
N ARG A 104 2.84 15.30 13.53
CA ARG A 104 3.61 14.89 12.33
C ARG A 104 4.96 15.58 12.23
N LEU A 105 5.08 16.82 12.70
CA LEU A 105 6.33 17.55 12.81
C LEU A 105 7.30 16.83 13.76
N MET A 106 6.84 16.44 14.96
CA MET A 106 7.66 15.66 15.92
C MET A 106 8.08 14.29 15.36
N ARG A 107 7.30 13.73 14.43
CA ARG A 107 7.62 12.50 13.70
C ARG A 107 8.48 12.70 12.45
N ARG A 108 9.08 13.89 12.26
CA ARG A 108 9.98 14.23 11.14
C ARG A 108 9.32 14.04 9.77
N SER A 109 8.05 14.43 9.67
CA SER A 109 7.31 14.40 8.41
C SER A 109 7.80 15.49 7.46
N GLY A 110 7.87 15.17 6.16
CA GLY A 110 8.12 16.17 5.11
C GLY A 110 6.85 16.96 4.73
N PRO A 111 6.91 17.80 3.68
CA PRO A 111 5.80 18.66 3.24
C PRO A 111 4.46 17.94 3.10
N ARG A 112 4.45 16.74 2.48
CA ARG A 112 3.27 15.88 2.38
C ARG A 112 2.58 15.62 3.71
N GLY A 113 3.35 15.28 4.73
CA GLY A 113 2.81 14.97 6.05
C GLY A 113 2.42 16.24 6.79
N LEU A 114 3.20 17.30 6.66
CA LEU A 114 2.90 18.60 7.28
C LEU A 114 1.73 19.33 6.64
N ALA A 115 1.27 18.91 5.46
CA ALA A 115 0.02 19.40 4.85
C ALA A 115 -1.25 19.13 5.69
N GLY A 116 -1.11 18.37 6.79
CA GLY A 116 -2.21 18.10 7.72
C GLY A 116 -3.24 17.12 7.15
N MET A 117 -4.46 17.19 7.66
CA MET A 117 -5.60 16.46 7.14
C MET A 117 -6.18 17.19 5.92
N PRO A 118 -6.46 16.49 4.80
CA PRO A 118 -7.15 17.10 3.68
C PRO A 118 -8.64 17.31 4.00
N ARG A 119 -9.28 18.31 3.40
CA ARG A 119 -10.73 18.52 3.53
C ARG A 119 -11.56 17.33 3.01
N SER A 120 -11.05 16.65 1.98
CA SER A 120 -11.69 15.49 1.34
C SER A 120 -10.64 14.44 0.94
N ARG A 121 -11.00 13.16 1.00
CA ARG A 121 -10.20 12.06 0.42
C ARG A 121 -11.08 10.84 0.10
N SER A 122 -10.65 9.99 -0.81
CA SER A 122 -11.28 8.68 -1.02
C SER A 122 -11.16 7.79 0.23
N LEU A 123 -12.16 6.94 0.44
CA LEU A 123 -12.22 5.95 1.50
C LEU A 123 -13.11 4.77 1.08
N GLY A 124 -12.52 3.59 0.82
CA GLY A 124 -13.24 2.51 0.16
C GLY A 124 -13.76 2.98 -1.20
N GLU A 125 -14.99 2.59 -1.53
CA GLU A 125 -15.72 3.05 -2.72
C GLU A 125 -16.30 4.47 -2.55
N GLY A 126 -16.34 4.99 -1.33
CA GLY A 126 -16.90 6.30 -1.01
C GLY A 126 -15.86 7.41 -0.80
N ARG A 127 -16.32 8.52 -0.20
CA ARG A 127 -15.49 9.70 0.08
C ARG A 127 -15.66 10.20 1.50
N LEU A 128 -14.54 10.52 2.16
CA LEU A 128 -14.54 11.14 3.49
C LEU A 128 -14.40 12.66 3.35
N LEU A 129 -15.31 13.41 3.99
CA LEU A 129 -15.30 14.87 4.09
C LEU A 129 -15.13 15.35 5.54
N ARG A 130 -14.53 16.54 5.71
CA ARG A 130 -14.36 17.21 7.00
C ARG A 130 -14.92 18.64 6.93
N PRO A 131 -16.25 18.83 7.07
CA PRO A 131 -16.88 20.14 6.92
C PRO A 131 -16.39 21.17 7.94
N LEU A 132 -16.12 20.74 9.17
CA LEU A 132 -15.75 21.61 10.29
C LEU A 132 -14.26 21.98 10.34
N LEU A 133 -13.43 21.51 9.40
CA LEU A 133 -11.96 21.59 9.50
C LEU A 133 -11.40 23.01 9.58
N ALA A 134 -12.18 24.01 9.15
CA ALA A 134 -11.81 25.42 9.19
C ALA A 134 -12.36 26.17 10.41
N LEU A 135 -13.19 25.52 11.23
CA LEU A 135 -13.79 26.11 12.43
C LEU A 135 -12.93 25.77 13.64
N ASP A 136 -12.73 26.73 14.53
CA ASP A 136 -12.11 26.47 15.81
C ASP A 136 -13.11 25.86 16.81
N LYS A 137 -12.58 25.29 17.89
CA LYS A 137 -13.41 24.67 18.93
C LYS A 137 -14.40 25.66 19.57
N LYS A 138 -14.01 26.93 19.72
CA LYS A 138 -14.86 27.97 20.32
C LYS A 138 -16.14 28.20 19.52
N ASN A 139 -16.06 28.20 18.19
CA ASN A 139 -17.24 28.31 17.34
C ASN A 139 -18.15 27.08 17.46
N LEU A 140 -17.59 25.88 17.67
CA LEU A 140 -18.39 24.67 17.91
C LEU A 140 -19.08 24.71 19.27
N GLU A 141 -18.39 25.18 20.31
CA GLU A 141 -18.95 25.38 21.65
C GLU A 141 -20.11 26.39 21.62
N ALA A 142 -19.90 27.56 20.98
CA ALA A 142 -20.94 28.57 20.83
C ALA A 142 -22.17 28.04 20.08
N TYR A 143 -21.97 27.28 18.99
CA TYR A 143 -23.06 26.65 18.26
C TYR A 143 -23.84 25.65 19.14
N ALA A 144 -23.13 24.84 19.91
CA ALA A 144 -23.76 23.87 20.79
C ALA A 144 -24.56 24.54 21.92
N GLU A 145 -24.05 25.65 22.47
CA GLU A 145 -24.76 26.45 23.48
C GLU A 145 -26.01 27.12 22.90
N ASP A 146 -25.91 27.77 21.73
CA ASP A 146 -27.02 28.46 21.06
C ASP A 146 -28.16 27.48 20.73
N HIS A 147 -27.82 26.26 20.34
CA HIS A 147 -28.79 25.19 20.03
C HIS A 147 -29.12 24.29 21.22
N LYS A 148 -28.59 24.58 22.42
CA LYS A 148 -28.81 23.81 23.66
C LYS A 148 -28.53 22.31 23.52
N LEU A 149 -27.47 21.97 22.78
CA LEU A 149 -27.06 20.60 22.57
C LEU A 149 -26.46 20.02 23.86
N SER A 150 -26.73 18.75 24.13
CA SER A 150 -26.11 17.99 25.21
C SER A 150 -25.19 16.93 24.63
N TRP A 151 -23.95 16.84 25.09
CA TRP A 151 -22.95 15.88 24.58
C TRP A 151 -22.27 15.13 25.72
N VAL A 152 -21.55 14.07 25.36
CA VAL A 152 -20.76 13.28 26.30
C VAL A 152 -19.31 13.74 26.30
N GLU A 153 -18.72 13.85 27.49
CA GLU A 153 -17.27 14.04 27.65
C GLU A 153 -16.59 12.70 27.90
N ASP A 154 -15.60 12.38 27.07
CA ASP A 154 -14.82 11.14 27.22
C ASP A 154 -13.69 11.37 28.23
N ASP A 155 -13.77 10.68 29.37
CA ASP A 155 -12.77 10.73 30.45
C ASP A 155 -11.36 10.31 30.02
N SER A 156 -11.23 9.53 28.94
CA SER A 156 -9.92 9.10 28.43
C SER A 156 -9.08 10.26 27.88
N ASN A 157 -9.71 11.39 27.56
CA ASN A 157 -9.03 12.62 27.20
C ASN A 157 -8.13 13.16 28.32
N ARG A 158 -8.28 12.68 29.57
CA ARG A 158 -7.51 13.14 30.73
C ARG A 158 -6.15 12.44 30.89
N PHE A 159 -5.89 11.34 30.16
CA PHE A 159 -4.65 10.57 30.32
C PHE A 159 -3.50 11.15 29.48
N GLN A 160 -2.57 11.88 30.12
CA GLN A 160 -1.45 12.56 29.44
C GLN A 160 -0.34 11.64 28.90
N GLN A 161 -0.41 10.32 29.14
CA GLN A 161 0.60 9.35 28.69
C GLN A 161 0.69 9.19 27.16
N PHE A 162 -0.33 9.65 26.43
CA PHE A 162 -0.35 9.62 24.97
C PHE A 162 0.18 10.95 24.42
N ASP A 163 1.11 10.89 23.45
CA ASP A 163 1.75 12.07 22.83
C ASP A 163 0.74 13.14 22.40
N ARG A 164 -0.43 12.72 21.91
CA ARG A 164 -1.53 13.60 21.50
C ARG A 164 -2.18 14.32 22.66
N ASN A 165 -2.44 13.62 23.76
CA ASN A 165 -3.00 14.22 24.97
C ASN A 165 -2.01 15.22 25.58
N PHE A 166 -0.71 14.91 25.58
CA PHE A 166 0.32 15.87 25.98
C PHE A 166 0.35 17.11 25.07
N LEU A 167 0.31 16.93 23.74
CA LEU A 167 0.25 18.05 22.80
C LEU A 167 -0.96 18.96 23.07
N ARG A 168 -2.13 18.37 23.31
CA ARG A 168 -3.37 19.12 23.55
C ARG A 168 -3.34 19.88 24.87
N HIS A 169 -2.98 19.23 25.97
CA HIS A 169 -3.08 19.81 27.31
C HIS A 169 -1.94 20.74 27.67
N GLU A 170 -0.71 20.44 27.25
CA GLU A 170 0.46 21.22 27.64
C GLU A 170 0.88 22.21 26.55
N ILE A 171 1.00 21.74 25.31
CA ILE A 171 1.59 22.54 24.23
C ILE A 171 0.56 23.49 23.63
N ILE A 172 -0.59 22.98 23.20
CA ILE A 172 -1.65 23.76 22.58
C ILE A 172 -2.20 24.79 23.56
N THR A 173 -2.44 24.45 24.82
CA THR A 173 -2.88 25.41 25.85
C THR A 173 -1.94 26.62 25.95
N ARG A 174 -0.61 26.38 25.99
CA ARG A 174 0.38 27.46 26.03
C ARG A 174 0.42 28.27 24.74
N LEU A 175 0.30 27.61 23.58
CA LEU A 175 0.23 28.27 22.28
C LEU A 175 -1.01 29.17 22.19
N ALA A 176 -2.18 28.69 22.59
CA ALA A 176 -3.44 29.43 22.57
C ALA A 176 -3.39 30.65 23.49
N SER A 177 -2.78 30.51 24.68
CA SER A 177 -2.59 31.63 25.61
C SER A 177 -1.75 32.76 25.02
N ARG A 178 -0.70 32.44 24.26
CA ARG A 178 0.19 33.44 23.64
C ARG A 178 -0.32 33.94 22.28
N TRP A 179 -0.92 33.07 21.49
CA TRP A 179 -1.39 33.32 20.12
C TRP A 179 -2.80 32.74 19.96
N PRO A 180 -3.85 33.55 20.17
CA PRO A 180 -5.24 33.07 20.06
C PRO A 180 -5.57 32.42 18.72
N ASN A 181 -4.97 32.89 17.62
CA ASN A 181 -5.20 32.36 16.26
C ASN A 181 -4.21 31.24 15.87
N TYR A 182 -3.66 30.50 16.84
CA TYR A 182 -2.62 29.47 16.57
C TYR A 182 -3.11 28.40 15.58
N ALA A 183 -4.36 27.93 15.70
CA ALA A 183 -4.89 26.87 14.88
C ALA A 183 -4.94 27.26 13.39
N ALA A 184 -5.44 28.46 13.09
CA ALA A 184 -5.44 29.02 11.74
C ALA A 184 -4.02 29.16 11.19
N ARG A 185 -3.08 29.71 11.97
CA ARG A 185 -1.68 29.88 11.53
C ARG A 185 -0.99 28.55 11.21
N ILE A 186 -1.22 27.52 12.02
CA ILE A 186 -0.67 26.18 11.79
C ILE A 186 -1.34 25.53 10.58
N ALA A 187 -2.65 25.71 10.41
CA ALA A 187 -3.37 25.23 9.23
C ALA A 187 -2.85 25.89 7.94
N ASP A 188 -2.60 27.21 7.94
CA ASP A 188 -2.02 27.95 6.82
C ASP A 188 -0.62 27.43 6.47
N ALA A 189 0.22 27.17 7.47
CA ALA A 189 1.53 26.53 7.25
C ALA A 189 1.37 25.13 6.61
N GLY A 190 0.32 24.39 6.99
CA GLY A 190 -0.07 23.14 6.34
C GLY A 190 -0.45 23.34 4.87
N VAL A 191 -1.23 24.37 4.54
CA VAL A 191 -1.58 24.69 3.14
C VAL A 191 -0.32 24.96 2.31
N LEU A 192 0.62 25.75 2.82
CA LEU A 192 1.91 26.01 2.15
C LEU A 192 2.73 24.73 1.96
N CYS A 193 2.75 23.84 2.97
CA CYS A 193 3.37 22.52 2.84
C CYS A 193 2.70 21.64 1.77
N GLY A 194 1.38 21.73 1.64
CA GLY A 194 0.61 21.07 0.58
C GLY A 194 0.96 21.60 -0.82
N GLN A 195 1.11 22.92 -0.97
CA GLN A 195 1.58 23.53 -2.22
C GLN A 195 3.00 23.08 -2.57
N ALA A 196 3.90 23.02 -1.58
CA ALA A 196 5.23 22.47 -1.77
C ALA A 196 5.22 20.98 -2.15
N ASP A 197 4.33 20.17 -1.57
CA ASP A 197 4.12 18.77 -1.99
C ASP A 197 3.67 18.68 -3.45
N GLN A 198 2.77 19.57 -3.88
CA GLN A 198 2.32 19.62 -5.27
C GLN A 198 3.46 19.96 -6.23
N LEU A 199 4.25 21.00 -5.93
CA LEU A 199 5.43 21.34 -6.74
C LEU A 199 6.43 20.18 -6.81
N ASN A 200 6.62 19.46 -5.70
CA ASN A 200 7.47 18.28 -5.69
C ASN A 200 6.93 17.14 -6.57
N ARG A 201 5.60 16.94 -6.63
CA ARG A 201 4.97 15.99 -7.55
C ARG A 201 5.19 16.39 -9.01
N ASP A 202 4.97 17.65 -9.32
CA ASP A 202 5.09 18.18 -10.68
C ASP A 202 6.54 18.03 -11.18
N LEU A 203 7.51 18.39 -10.33
CA LEU A 203 8.93 18.19 -10.63
C LEU A 203 9.29 16.71 -10.80
N ALA A 204 8.77 15.82 -9.93
CA ALA A 204 9.01 14.39 -10.07
C ALA A 204 8.41 13.84 -11.37
N ALA A 205 7.25 14.32 -11.80
CA ALA A 205 6.64 13.93 -13.06
C ALA A 205 7.48 14.35 -14.27
N LEU A 206 8.04 15.57 -14.24
CA LEU A 206 8.99 16.04 -15.25
C LEU A 206 10.27 15.19 -15.26
N ASP A 207 10.84 14.92 -14.08
CA ASP A 207 12.02 14.06 -13.94
C ASP A 207 11.78 12.66 -14.49
N LEU A 208 10.65 12.05 -14.14
CA LEU A 208 10.28 10.70 -14.58
C LEU A 208 10.17 10.58 -16.10
N GLN A 209 9.79 11.66 -16.82
CA GLN A 209 9.78 11.66 -18.28
C GLN A 209 11.19 11.55 -18.90
N THR A 210 12.22 11.94 -18.15
CA THR A 210 13.62 11.82 -18.59
C THR A 210 14.23 10.44 -18.28
N LEU A 211 13.54 9.61 -17.50
CA LEU A 211 14.03 8.30 -17.08
C LEU A 211 13.45 7.19 -17.98
N THR A 212 14.31 6.24 -18.35
CA THR A 212 13.90 5.03 -19.08
C THR A 212 13.19 4.05 -18.14
N MET A 213 11.88 4.30 -17.92
CA MET A 213 11.03 3.44 -17.10
C MET A 213 10.56 2.22 -17.88
N ARG A 214 10.53 1.06 -17.23
CA ARG A 214 10.05 -0.21 -17.80
C ARG A 214 9.12 -0.91 -16.81
N GLN A 215 8.00 -1.42 -17.30
CA GLN A 215 7.22 -2.41 -16.57
C GLN A 215 7.93 -3.75 -16.67
N GLU A 216 8.20 -4.36 -15.52
CA GLU A 216 8.92 -5.62 -15.42
C GLU A 216 7.93 -6.75 -15.21
N ARG A 217 8.42 -8.00 -15.23
CA ARG A 217 7.59 -9.16 -14.87
C ARG A 217 6.97 -9.02 -13.48
N ARG A 218 7.65 -8.29 -12.59
CA ARG A 218 7.13 -7.84 -11.30
C ARG A 218 7.47 -6.38 -11.08
N GLY A 219 6.44 -5.57 -10.87
CA GLY A 219 6.58 -4.14 -10.61
C GLY A 219 7.24 -3.38 -11.76
N TRP A 220 8.13 -2.45 -11.40
CA TRP A 220 8.72 -1.51 -12.36
C TRP A 220 10.20 -1.32 -12.13
N SER A 221 10.89 -0.79 -13.13
CA SER A 221 12.27 -0.37 -12.97
C SER A 221 12.59 0.91 -13.74
N ILE A 222 13.64 1.59 -13.29
CA ILE A 222 14.25 2.75 -13.96
C ILE A 222 15.75 2.52 -14.13
N GLU A 223 16.34 3.12 -15.16
CA GLU A 223 17.79 3.08 -15.35
C GLU A 223 18.50 3.93 -14.28
N ILE A 224 19.61 3.40 -13.78
CA ILE A 224 20.40 4.06 -12.73
C ILE A 224 21.12 5.29 -13.30
N ALA A 225 21.68 5.20 -14.51
CA ALA A 225 22.49 6.29 -15.07
C ALA A 225 21.71 7.62 -15.20
N PRO A 226 20.51 7.67 -15.84
CA PRO A 226 19.71 8.88 -15.90
C PRO A 226 19.27 9.39 -14.52
N LEU A 227 18.94 8.49 -13.58
CA LEU A 227 18.62 8.87 -12.21
C LEU A 227 19.82 9.55 -11.53
N THR A 228 21.01 8.95 -11.62
CA THR A 228 22.23 9.47 -10.98
C THR A 228 22.74 10.78 -11.60
N ALA A 229 22.31 11.10 -12.82
CA ALA A 229 22.59 12.39 -13.45
C ALA A 229 21.79 13.55 -12.82
N LEU A 230 20.67 13.25 -12.15
CA LEU A 230 19.93 14.24 -11.36
C LEU A 230 20.69 14.56 -10.07
N GLY A 231 20.49 15.76 -9.52
CA GLY A 231 21.01 16.10 -8.18
C GLY A 231 20.34 15.25 -7.08
N ARG A 232 21.06 14.98 -5.98
CA ARG A 232 20.62 14.08 -4.87
C ARG A 232 19.20 14.35 -4.36
N ILE A 233 18.79 15.62 -4.26
CA ILE A 233 17.44 15.99 -3.83
C ILE A 233 16.38 15.56 -4.85
N ARG A 234 16.64 15.71 -6.15
CA ARG A 234 15.75 15.26 -7.23
C ARG A 234 15.71 13.74 -7.30
N GLN A 235 16.82 13.05 -7.10
CA GLN A 235 16.85 11.58 -6.97
C GLN A 235 15.91 11.12 -5.85
N ALA A 236 16.06 11.69 -4.65
CA ALA A 236 15.18 11.40 -3.51
C ALA A 236 13.70 11.70 -3.82
N ASN A 237 13.44 12.78 -4.55
CA ASN A 237 12.10 13.17 -4.97
C ASN A 237 11.48 12.13 -5.92
N VAL A 238 12.20 11.76 -6.98
CA VAL A 238 11.81 10.71 -7.94
C VAL A 238 11.49 9.41 -7.22
N LEU A 239 12.37 8.91 -6.34
CA LEU A 239 12.15 7.64 -5.64
C LEU A 239 10.85 7.66 -4.82
N ARG A 240 10.54 8.79 -4.17
CA ARG A 240 9.32 8.92 -3.37
C ARG A 240 8.06 8.92 -4.23
N TYR A 241 8.05 9.74 -5.28
CA TYR A 241 6.87 9.92 -6.12
C TYR A 241 6.68 8.80 -7.15
N LEU A 242 7.74 8.11 -7.54
CA LEU A 242 7.67 6.89 -8.32
C LEU A 242 6.90 5.80 -7.55
N ALA A 243 7.23 5.58 -6.27
CA ALA A 243 6.49 4.64 -5.43
C ALA A 243 4.99 5.03 -5.34
N MET A 244 4.71 6.30 -5.05
CA MET A 244 3.34 6.79 -4.94
C MET A 244 2.54 6.69 -6.24
N GLY A 245 3.16 7.02 -7.38
CA GLY A 245 2.53 6.94 -8.70
C GLY A 245 2.19 5.50 -9.12
N ARG A 246 2.77 4.50 -8.44
CA ARG A 246 2.48 3.07 -8.62
C ARG A 246 1.61 2.50 -7.50
N GLY A 247 0.90 3.35 -6.76
CA GLY A 247 -0.03 2.93 -5.72
C GLY A 247 0.64 2.45 -4.43
N LEU A 248 1.98 2.51 -4.32
CA LEU A 248 2.70 2.11 -3.12
C LEU A 248 2.72 3.24 -2.09
N ALA A 249 2.73 2.88 -0.80
CA ALA A 249 2.94 3.86 0.26
C ALA A 249 4.33 4.51 0.08
N PRO A 250 4.46 5.84 0.22
CA PRO A 250 5.72 6.52 -0.01
C PRO A 250 6.82 6.06 0.96
N PRO A 251 8.05 5.83 0.49
CA PRO A 251 9.18 5.54 1.36
C PRO A 251 9.54 6.78 2.22
N GLY A 252 9.93 6.52 3.47
CA GLY A 252 10.44 7.53 4.40
C GLY A 252 11.86 8.00 4.03
N HIS A 253 12.34 9.08 4.65
CA HIS A 253 13.66 9.65 4.34
C HIS A 253 14.80 8.64 4.55
N ARG A 254 14.80 7.88 5.65
CA ARG A 254 15.83 6.86 5.92
C ARG A 254 15.91 5.78 4.83
N VAL A 255 14.76 5.34 4.33
CA VAL A 255 14.66 4.35 3.25
C VAL A 255 15.26 4.91 1.97
N ILE A 256 14.98 6.18 1.68
CA ILE A 256 15.53 6.86 0.51
C ILE A 256 17.03 7.05 0.65
N ASP A 257 17.52 7.53 1.79
CA ASP A 257 18.95 7.69 2.05
C ASP A 257 19.68 6.34 1.91
N GLU A 258 19.13 5.25 2.43
CA GLU A 258 19.70 3.90 2.27
C GLU A 258 19.76 3.47 0.78
N VAL A 259 18.75 3.81 -0.01
CA VAL A 259 18.78 3.55 -1.47
C VAL A 259 19.89 4.37 -2.14
N LEU A 260 19.98 5.66 -1.85
CA LEU A 260 20.93 6.55 -2.50
C LEU A 260 22.38 6.23 -2.11
N ASP A 261 22.62 6.00 -0.82
CA ASP A 261 23.97 5.86 -0.26
C ASP A 261 24.52 4.44 -0.46
N HIS A 262 23.65 3.42 -0.43
CA HIS A 262 24.08 2.02 -0.45
C HIS A 262 23.57 1.23 -1.65
N LEU A 263 22.30 1.37 -2.05
CA LEU A 263 21.74 0.53 -3.10
C LEU A 263 22.23 0.92 -4.50
N LEU A 264 22.28 2.22 -4.81
CA LEU A 264 22.75 2.74 -6.10
C LEU A 264 24.25 2.53 -6.34
N SER A 265 25.05 2.40 -5.28
CA SER A 265 26.50 2.20 -5.34
C SER A 265 26.92 0.73 -5.18
N ALA A 266 26.02 -0.15 -4.73
CA ALA A 266 26.37 -1.53 -4.42
C ALA A 266 26.85 -2.34 -5.65
N SER A 267 27.86 -3.18 -5.44
CA SER A 267 28.40 -4.05 -6.49
C SER A 267 27.36 -5.05 -7.01
N ALA A 268 27.45 -5.36 -8.30
CA ALA A 268 26.48 -6.19 -9.02
C ALA A 268 26.29 -7.61 -8.46
N GLY A 269 27.21 -8.10 -7.60
CA GLY A 269 27.16 -9.43 -7.02
C GLY A 269 26.37 -9.59 -5.71
N ARG A 270 26.00 -8.50 -5.02
CA ARG A 270 25.48 -8.56 -3.64
C ARG A 270 23.96 -8.56 -3.48
N ASN A 271 23.19 -8.61 -4.57
CA ASN A 271 21.70 -8.56 -4.59
C ASN A 271 21.08 -7.70 -3.48
N PRO A 272 21.49 -6.42 -3.37
CA PRO A 272 21.08 -5.59 -2.25
C PRO A 272 19.60 -5.24 -2.38
N GLN A 273 18.93 -5.12 -1.23
CA GLN A 273 17.53 -4.74 -1.15
C GLN A 273 17.34 -3.75 -0.02
N VAL A 274 16.44 -2.79 -0.23
CA VAL A 274 15.98 -1.86 0.80
C VAL A 274 14.46 -1.98 0.88
N ARG A 275 13.92 -2.23 2.08
CA ARG A 275 12.50 -2.52 2.29
C ARG A 275 11.83 -1.48 3.17
N TRP A 276 10.56 -1.22 2.91
CA TRP A 276 9.68 -0.45 3.80
C TRP A 276 8.26 -1.05 3.75
N PRO A 277 7.35 -0.72 4.67
CA PRO A 277 6.02 -1.34 4.72
C PRO A 277 5.17 -1.22 3.44
N GLY A 278 5.50 -0.30 2.54
CA GLY A 278 4.81 -0.11 1.27
C GLY A 278 5.45 -0.81 0.07
N GLY A 279 6.65 -1.38 0.18
CA GLY A 279 7.36 -1.93 -0.98
C GLY A 279 8.84 -2.23 -0.73
N GLN A 280 9.56 -2.52 -1.80
CA GLN A 280 11.00 -2.73 -1.76
C GLN A 280 11.70 -2.20 -3.01
N TRP A 281 12.92 -1.69 -2.80
CA TRP A 281 13.85 -1.31 -3.85
C TRP A 281 14.93 -2.38 -3.98
N ARG A 282 15.23 -2.78 -5.22
CA ARG A 282 16.33 -3.72 -5.51
C ARG A 282 17.16 -3.22 -6.68
N ARG A 283 18.44 -3.56 -6.70
CA ARG A 283 19.31 -3.29 -7.84
C ARG A 283 19.58 -4.59 -8.60
N TYR A 284 19.42 -4.56 -9.90
CA TYR A 284 19.96 -5.59 -10.78
C TYR A 284 20.50 -4.94 -12.05
N ARG A 285 21.78 -5.20 -12.34
CA ARG A 285 22.54 -4.55 -13.42
C ARG A 285 22.50 -3.02 -13.29
N GLN A 286 22.15 -2.32 -14.38
CA GLN A 286 22.06 -0.86 -14.45
C GLN A 286 20.63 -0.35 -14.20
N ARG A 287 19.79 -1.15 -13.52
CA ARG A 287 18.40 -0.79 -13.24
C ARG A 287 18.10 -0.89 -11.75
N LEU A 288 17.29 0.06 -11.28
CA LEU A 288 16.70 0.09 -9.96
C LEU A 288 15.24 -0.34 -10.06
N TYR A 289 14.88 -1.40 -9.34
CA TYR A 289 13.56 -2.02 -9.36
C TYR A 289 12.74 -1.58 -8.17
N LEU A 290 11.49 -1.20 -8.43
CA LEU A 290 10.42 -0.96 -7.48
C LEU A 290 9.49 -2.17 -7.49
N LEU A 291 9.43 -2.89 -6.38
CA LEU A 291 8.60 -4.09 -6.24
C LEU A 291 7.64 -3.93 -5.07
N HIS A 292 6.47 -4.57 -5.18
CA HIS A 292 5.59 -4.79 -4.03
C HIS A 292 6.33 -5.64 -2.97
N LEU A 293 5.96 -5.45 -1.70
CA LEU A 293 6.42 -6.36 -0.64
C LEU A 293 5.83 -7.75 -0.91
N GLU A 294 6.71 -8.72 -1.06
CA GLU A 294 6.31 -10.11 -1.20
C GLU A 294 5.56 -10.56 0.06
N ASN A 295 4.30 -10.98 -0.08
CA ASN A 295 3.75 -11.94 0.86
C ASN A 295 4.65 -13.18 0.75
N ARG A 296 5.18 -13.66 1.89
CA ARG A 296 5.99 -14.88 1.93
C ARG A 296 5.16 -16.02 1.36
N ILE A 297 5.35 -16.32 0.09
CA ILE A 297 4.91 -17.57 -0.48
C ILE A 297 6.06 -18.51 -0.25
N THR A 298 5.90 -19.35 0.78
CA THR A 298 6.69 -20.56 0.88
C THR A 298 6.49 -21.30 -0.43
N GLY A 299 7.56 -21.54 -1.19
CA GLY A 299 7.54 -22.62 -2.17
C GLY A 299 6.98 -23.88 -1.49
N PRO A 300 6.40 -24.83 -2.24
CA PRO A 300 5.78 -26.01 -1.66
C PRO A 300 6.69 -26.56 -0.57
N GLY A 301 6.17 -26.53 0.67
CA GLY A 301 6.89 -26.92 1.86
C GLY A 301 7.49 -28.30 1.62
N ASN A 302 8.68 -28.50 2.16
CA ASN A 302 9.43 -29.75 2.11
C ASN A 302 8.57 -30.91 2.67
N THR A 303 7.70 -31.49 1.85
CA THR A 303 6.95 -32.70 2.16
C THR A 303 7.82 -33.87 1.75
N ALA A 304 8.46 -34.48 2.75
CA ALA A 304 9.26 -35.68 2.55
C ALA A 304 8.44 -36.77 1.87
N GLY A 305 8.88 -37.20 0.67
CA GLY A 305 8.46 -38.47 0.05
C GLY A 305 7.57 -38.39 -1.20
N ALA A 306 7.05 -37.22 -1.59
CA ALA A 306 6.32 -37.05 -2.85
C ALA A 306 7.04 -36.08 -3.78
N ASP A 307 7.02 -36.36 -5.08
CA ASP A 307 7.55 -35.45 -6.09
C ASP A 307 6.73 -34.14 -6.05
N PRO A 308 7.32 -32.99 -5.67
CA PRO A 308 6.60 -31.74 -5.46
C PRO A 308 6.14 -31.08 -6.77
N ARG A 309 6.38 -31.71 -7.92
CA ARG A 309 6.03 -31.20 -9.25
C ARG A 309 4.54 -31.40 -9.56
N LEU A 310 3.88 -30.32 -9.97
CA LEU A 310 2.49 -30.27 -10.40
C LEU A 310 2.34 -30.87 -11.79
N SER A 311 1.34 -31.72 -12.03
CA SER A 311 1.00 -32.12 -13.41
C SER A 311 0.43 -30.93 -14.16
N TRP A 312 0.82 -30.77 -15.43
CA TRP A 312 0.37 -29.65 -16.24
C TRP A 312 0.07 -30.08 -17.67
N LYS A 313 -1.04 -29.58 -18.22
CA LYS A 313 -1.40 -29.71 -19.63
C LYS A 313 -1.32 -28.33 -20.28
N PRO A 314 -0.51 -28.12 -21.33
CA PRO A 314 -0.35 -26.82 -21.99
C PRO A 314 -1.64 -26.14 -22.47
N ALA A 315 -2.70 -26.92 -22.71
CA ALA A 315 -4.01 -26.39 -23.09
C ALA A 315 -4.72 -25.62 -21.95
N GLU A 316 -4.24 -25.73 -20.71
CA GLU A 316 -4.81 -25.10 -19.52
C GLU A 316 -3.76 -24.21 -18.83
N ALA A 317 -4.18 -23.02 -18.38
CA ALA A 317 -3.33 -22.17 -17.56
C ALA A 317 -3.07 -22.81 -16.19
N LEU A 318 -1.81 -22.89 -15.77
CA LEU A 318 -1.44 -23.34 -14.44
C LEU A 318 -1.23 -22.16 -13.50
N LEU A 319 -2.05 -22.08 -12.46
CA LEU A 319 -1.82 -21.15 -11.35
C LEU A 319 -0.69 -21.69 -10.45
N LEU A 320 0.36 -20.90 -10.28
CA LEU A 320 1.51 -21.23 -9.46
C LEU A 320 1.28 -20.78 -8.01
N PRO A 321 1.96 -21.41 -7.02
CA PRO A 321 1.79 -21.06 -5.60
C PRO A 321 2.07 -19.59 -5.30
N ASP A 322 2.88 -18.93 -6.12
CA ASP A 322 3.22 -17.53 -5.94
C ASP A 322 2.30 -16.52 -6.62
N GLY A 323 1.15 -16.98 -7.11
CA GLY A 323 0.16 -16.17 -7.81
C GLY A 323 0.47 -15.94 -9.29
N ALA A 324 1.65 -16.35 -9.77
CA ALA A 324 1.95 -16.34 -11.19
C ALA A 324 1.11 -17.36 -11.96
N LYS A 325 0.96 -17.13 -13.27
CA LYS A 325 0.41 -18.11 -14.20
C LYS A 325 1.47 -18.59 -15.17
N LEU A 326 1.46 -19.88 -15.46
CA LEU A 326 2.14 -20.48 -16.59
C LEU A 326 1.09 -20.87 -17.64
N GLU A 327 1.23 -20.33 -18.83
CA GLU A 327 0.29 -20.48 -19.93
C GLU A 327 1.02 -20.98 -21.17
N ALA A 328 0.30 -21.59 -22.09
CA ALA A 328 0.83 -21.93 -23.39
C ALA A 328 -0.17 -21.67 -24.51
N GLU A 329 0.34 -21.20 -25.64
CA GLU A 329 -0.43 -20.99 -26.86
C GLU A 329 0.05 -21.95 -27.96
N PRO A 330 -0.85 -22.52 -28.77
CA PRO A 330 -0.45 -23.27 -29.95
C PRO A 330 0.40 -22.40 -30.89
N SER A 331 1.46 -22.98 -31.44
CA SER A 331 2.41 -22.31 -32.31
C SER A 331 2.99 -23.29 -33.33
N LEU A 332 3.66 -22.76 -34.36
CA LEU A 332 4.32 -23.56 -35.39
C LEU A 332 5.82 -23.22 -35.37
N GLY A 333 6.67 -24.25 -35.39
CA GLY A 333 8.12 -24.10 -35.49
C GLY A 333 8.84 -23.53 -34.27
N GLN A 334 8.18 -23.46 -33.11
CA GLN A 334 8.76 -22.92 -31.88
C GLN A 334 8.05 -23.48 -30.64
N GLY A 335 8.65 -23.28 -29.46
CA GLY A 335 8.08 -23.75 -28.19
C GLY A 335 8.29 -25.24 -27.95
N LEU A 336 7.58 -25.80 -26.96
CA LEU A 336 7.62 -27.22 -26.63
C LEU A 336 6.84 -28.04 -27.65
N LYS A 337 7.36 -29.17 -28.12
CA LYS A 337 6.62 -30.03 -29.06
C LYS A 337 5.25 -30.45 -28.52
N VAL A 338 4.25 -30.50 -29.41
CA VAL A 338 2.88 -30.89 -29.04
C VAL A 338 2.79 -32.31 -28.47
N GLU A 339 3.66 -33.23 -28.92
CA GLU A 339 3.72 -34.62 -28.44
C GLU A 339 4.02 -34.77 -26.95
N LEU A 340 4.58 -33.72 -26.31
CA LEU A 340 4.92 -33.74 -24.89
C LEU A 340 3.75 -33.37 -23.98
N ALA A 341 2.64 -32.86 -24.54
CA ALA A 341 1.58 -32.18 -23.79
C ALA A 341 0.98 -33.00 -22.64
N ASP A 342 0.91 -34.32 -22.78
CA ASP A 342 0.32 -35.21 -21.76
C ASP A 342 1.32 -35.68 -20.68
N ASN A 343 2.60 -35.32 -20.80
CA ASN A 343 3.66 -35.78 -19.90
C ASN A 343 4.46 -34.64 -19.26
N LEU A 344 3.85 -33.45 -19.11
CA LEU A 344 4.52 -32.31 -18.49
C LEU A 344 4.25 -32.21 -17.00
N ARG A 345 5.31 -31.89 -16.25
CA ARG A 345 5.27 -31.62 -14.83
C ARG A 345 6.02 -30.34 -14.51
N VAL A 346 5.48 -29.48 -13.65
CA VAL A 346 6.03 -28.18 -13.30
C VAL A 346 6.54 -28.20 -11.88
N GLY A 347 7.83 -27.88 -11.72
CA GLY A 347 8.49 -27.75 -10.43
C GLY A 347 9.16 -26.39 -10.25
N PHE A 348 9.87 -26.28 -9.13
CA PHE A 348 10.71 -25.12 -8.83
C PHE A 348 12.10 -25.60 -8.50
N ARG A 349 13.04 -24.65 -8.54
CA ARG A 349 14.45 -24.92 -8.35
C ARG A 349 14.73 -25.47 -6.94
N GLN A 350 15.34 -26.64 -6.87
CA GLN A 350 15.90 -27.29 -5.68
C GLN A 350 17.44 -27.18 -5.62
N GLY A 351 18.08 -26.88 -6.75
CA GLY A 351 19.53 -26.75 -6.87
C GLY A 351 20.18 -27.99 -7.50
N GLY A 352 21.24 -27.76 -8.28
CA GLY A 352 21.97 -28.82 -8.99
C GLY A 352 21.47 -29.10 -10.41
N GLU A 353 20.32 -28.54 -10.80
CA GLU A 353 19.73 -28.75 -12.12
C GLU A 353 20.63 -28.22 -13.24
N ARG A 354 20.61 -28.96 -14.35
CA ARG A 354 21.36 -28.65 -15.56
C ARG A 354 20.49 -28.91 -16.77
N CYS A 355 20.66 -28.10 -17.80
CA CYS A 355 20.09 -28.38 -19.11
C CYS A 355 20.95 -27.75 -20.20
N ARG A 356 20.62 -28.09 -21.44
CA ARG A 356 21.19 -27.48 -22.64
C ARG A 356 20.04 -26.75 -23.34
N PRO A 357 19.93 -25.41 -23.24
CA PRO A 357 19.00 -24.64 -24.07
C PRO A 357 19.20 -24.95 -25.55
N ALA A 358 18.10 -25.02 -26.30
CA ALA A 358 18.13 -25.20 -27.75
C ALA A 358 19.01 -24.12 -28.41
N GLY A 359 19.91 -24.55 -29.30
CA GLY A 359 20.85 -23.66 -30.00
C GLY A 359 22.07 -23.21 -29.19
N ARG A 360 22.17 -23.55 -27.89
CA ARG A 360 23.36 -23.27 -27.07
C ARG A 360 24.39 -24.39 -27.19
N ALA A 361 25.67 -24.02 -27.28
CA ALA A 361 26.78 -24.98 -27.25
C ALA A 361 26.93 -25.58 -25.84
N GLY A 362 26.40 -26.80 -25.66
CA GLY A 362 26.61 -27.64 -24.47
C GLY A 362 25.70 -27.35 -23.27
N SER A 363 25.71 -28.29 -22.31
CA SER A 363 24.93 -28.24 -21.07
C SER A 363 25.58 -27.34 -20.01
N ALA A 364 24.77 -26.61 -19.25
CA ALA A 364 25.20 -25.76 -18.15
C ALA A 364 24.26 -25.88 -16.94
N SER A 365 24.73 -25.46 -15.76
CA SER A 365 23.87 -25.38 -14.58
C SER A 365 22.86 -24.24 -14.72
N LEU A 366 21.67 -24.41 -14.13
CA LEU A 366 20.65 -23.34 -14.13
C LEU A 366 21.17 -22.04 -13.53
N LYS A 367 22.07 -22.10 -12.53
CA LYS A 367 22.71 -20.90 -11.97
C LYS A 367 23.44 -20.07 -13.04
N LYS A 368 24.17 -20.74 -13.95
CA LYS A 368 24.91 -20.09 -15.04
C LYS A 368 23.93 -19.59 -16.11
N LEU A 369 22.97 -20.42 -16.49
CA LEU A 369 21.96 -20.07 -17.49
C LEU A 369 21.12 -18.86 -17.05
N PHE A 370 20.68 -18.77 -15.79
CA PHE A 370 19.98 -17.59 -15.30
C PHE A 370 20.81 -16.30 -15.31
N GLN A 371 22.14 -16.38 -15.33
CA GLN A 371 22.98 -15.21 -15.51
C GLN A 371 23.10 -14.82 -16.98
N GLU A 372 23.21 -15.81 -17.87
CA GLU A 372 23.30 -15.64 -19.33
C GLU A 372 21.98 -15.13 -19.94
N TYR A 373 20.84 -15.59 -19.42
CA TYR A 373 19.49 -15.18 -19.83
C TYR A 373 18.95 -14.00 -18.99
N ASP A 374 19.83 -13.33 -18.25
CA ASP A 374 19.50 -12.08 -17.57
C ASP A 374 18.37 -12.16 -16.53
N LEU A 375 18.06 -13.36 -16.02
CA LEU A 375 16.97 -13.55 -15.06
C LEU A 375 17.31 -12.91 -13.71
N GLU A 376 16.40 -12.09 -13.21
CA GLU A 376 16.53 -11.37 -11.95
C GLU A 376 16.69 -12.34 -10.77
N PRO A 377 17.62 -12.07 -9.83
CA PRO A 377 17.92 -12.98 -8.73
C PRO A 377 16.71 -13.45 -7.91
N TRP A 378 15.69 -12.60 -7.77
CA TRP A 378 14.48 -12.87 -7.01
C TRP A 378 13.42 -13.68 -7.76
N LEU A 379 13.61 -13.86 -9.06
CA LEU A 379 12.79 -14.73 -9.90
C LEU A 379 13.41 -16.11 -10.09
N ARG A 380 14.72 -16.28 -9.84
CA ARG A 380 15.45 -17.56 -10.05
C ARG A 380 14.96 -18.74 -9.21
N GLY A 381 14.31 -18.48 -8.08
CA GLY A 381 13.68 -19.50 -7.24
C GLY A 381 12.20 -19.71 -7.56
N ARG A 382 11.62 -18.88 -8.42
CA ARG A 382 10.18 -18.80 -8.73
C ARG A 382 9.85 -19.19 -10.16
N VAL A 383 10.80 -19.07 -11.07
CA VAL A 383 10.63 -19.48 -12.46
C VAL A 383 10.21 -20.95 -12.52
N PRO A 384 9.10 -21.28 -13.19
CA PRO A 384 8.62 -22.65 -13.30
C PRO A 384 9.59 -23.47 -14.15
N LEU A 385 9.98 -24.63 -13.64
CA LEU A 385 10.81 -25.62 -14.33
C LEU A 385 9.88 -26.70 -14.89
N ILE A 386 9.84 -26.83 -16.22
CA ILE A 386 8.91 -27.73 -16.91
C ILE A 386 9.66 -28.99 -17.32
N TYR A 387 9.24 -30.13 -16.80
CA TYR A 387 9.85 -31.43 -17.00
C TYR A 387 8.98 -32.32 -17.89
N ALA A 388 9.62 -33.08 -18.78
CA ALA A 388 9.02 -34.22 -19.47
C ALA A 388 9.63 -35.50 -18.87
N GLY A 389 8.86 -36.22 -18.06
CA GLY A 389 9.44 -37.23 -17.15
C GLY A 389 10.40 -36.59 -16.14
N ASP A 390 11.68 -37.01 -16.15
CA ASP A 390 12.73 -36.47 -15.28
C ASP A 390 13.68 -35.48 -15.96
N GLU A 391 13.51 -35.26 -17.26
CA GLU A 391 14.33 -34.33 -18.03
C GLU A 391 13.71 -32.92 -18.05
N LEU A 392 14.56 -31.91 -17.87
CA LEU A 392 14.12 -30.51 -17.88
C LEU A 392 13.87 -30.05 -19.32
N ALA A 393 12.61 -30.01 -19.73
CA ALA A 393 12.17 -29.68 -21.07
C ALA A 393 12.16 -28.17 -21.36
N ALA A 394 11.76 -27.33 -20.39
CA ALA A 394 11.76 -25.88 -20.54
C ALA A 394 11.88 -25.16 -19.19
N VAL A 395 12.22 -23.86 -19.25
CA VAL A 395 12.35 -23.01 -18.06
C VAL A 395 11.51 -21.75 -18.26
N GLY A 396 10.28 -21.79 -17.71
CA GLY A 396 9.24 -20.79 -17.93
C GLY A 396 9.10 -20.44 -19.41
N ASP A 397 9.11 -19.15 -19.69
CA ASP A 397 9.12 -18.55 -21.03
C ASP A 397 10.53 -18.16 -21.50
N LEU A 398 11.58 -18.55 -20.78
CA LEU A 398 12.95 -18.10 -21.06
C LEU A 398 13.61 -18.92 -22.16
N TRP A 399 13.47 -20.25 -22.11
CA TRP A 399 13.97 -21.15 -23.14
C TRP A 399 13.35 -22.56 -23.07
N VAL A 400 13.48 -23.27 -24.18
CA VAL A 400 13.24 -24.72 -24.30
C VAL A 400 14.58 -25.43 -24.39
N SER A 401 14.72 -26.55 -23.71
CA SER A 401 15.90 -27.42 -23.77
C SER A 401 15.98 -28.13 -25.11
N GLU A 402 17.20 -28.42 -25.54
CA GLU A 402 17.47 -29.15 -26.75
C GLU A 402 16.81 -30.53 -26.74
N GLY A 403 16.16 -30.89 -27.86
CA GLY A 403 15.43 -32.14 -28.03
C GLY A 403 13.93 -32.02 -27.74
N PHE A 404 13.53 -31.00 -26.99
CA PHE A 404 12.13 -30.74 -26.64
C PHE A 404 11.50 -29.60 -27.45
N GLN A 405 12.31 -28.85 -28.23
CA GLN A 405 11.79 -27.77 -29.09
C GLN A 405 11.12 -28.30 -30.35
N ALA A 406 10.05 -27.63 -30.78
CA ALA A 406 9.44 -27.88 -32.08
C ALA A 406 10.35 -27.43 -33.24
N SER A 407 10.48 -28.29 -34.24
CA SER A 407 11.24 -28.05 -35.47
C SER A 407 10.45 -27.16 -36.44
N PRO A 408 11.08 -26.48 -37.42
CA PRO A 408 10.35 -25.72 -38.43
C PRO A 408 9.24 -26.55 -39.10
N GLY A 409 7.99 -26.06 -39.06
CA GLY A 409 6.82 -26.77 -39.59
C GLY A 409 6.18 -27.79 -38.65
N GLU A 410 6.77 -28.04 -37.47
CA GLU A 410 6.23 -28.89 -36.41
C GLU A 410 5.34 -28.07 -35.46
N GLY A 411 4.25 -28.66 -34.97
CA GLY A 411 3.39 -28.02 -33.96
C GLY A 411 4.11 -27.92 -32.61
N GLY A 412 3.99 -26.77 -31.96
CA GLY A 412 4.56 -26.53 -30.64
C GLY A 412 3.70 -25.65 -29.75
N TRP A 413 4.08 -25.57 -28.48
CA TRP A 413 3.44 -24.78 -27.43
C TRP A 413 4.38 -23.63 -27.04
N ARG A 414 4.01 -22.40 -27.38
CA ARG A 414 4.73 -21.20 -26.93
C ARG A 414 4.34 -20.90 -25.49
N LEU A 415 5.32 -20.87 -24.61
CA LEU A 415 5.13 -20.70 -23.17
C LEU A 415 5.14 -19.22 -22.78
N THR A 416 4.25 -18.86 -21.86
CA THR A 416 4.21 -17.54 -21.24
C THR A 416 4.15 -17.71 -19.72
N TRP A 417 4.99 -16.98 -19.00
CA TRP A 417 4.96 -16.94 -17.53
C TRP A 417 4.66 -15.51 -17.09
N ASN A 418 3.60 -15.24 -16.34
CA ASN A 418 3.26 -13.86 -15.98
C ASN A 418 2.69 -13.76 -14.55
N TYR A 419 2.59 -12.53 -14.05
CA TYR A 419 1.88 -12.20 -12.82
C TYR A 419 0.65 -11.37 -13.24
N PRO A 420 -0.58 -11.93 -13.15
CA PRO A 420 -1.78 -11.28 -13.69
C PRO A 420 -2.17 -9.96 -13.02
N ASP A 421 -1.76 -9.75 -11.76
CA ASP A 421 -2.30 -8.71 -10.88
C ASP A 421 -1.24 -7.96 -10.02
N GLU A 422 -0.01 -7.75 -10.53
CA GLU A 422 1.04 -6.95 -9.83
C GLU A 422 1.47 -5.67 -10.54
#